data_AF-A0A819U3D8-F1
#
_entry.id   AF-A0A819U3D8-F1
#
_cell.length_a   1.000
_cell.length_b   1.000
_cell.length_c   1.000
_cell.angle_alpha   90.00
_cell.angle_beta   90.00
_cell.angle_gamma   90.00
#
_symmetry.space_group_name_H-M   'P 1'
#
loop_
_entity.id
_entity.type
_entity.pdbx_description
1 polymer ?
#
loop_
_entity_poly.entity_id
_entity_poly.type
_entity_poly.pdbx_seq_one_letter_code
_entity_poly.pdbx_strand_id
1 'polypeptide(L)'
;MIIWLDANANDDISSFRTKLTEDSSQHVKIFVDANQCVTFIQTNANQKIFFILSGSFGSKVVPLIYDCEHIYQIFIYCSSIAKHTSWAIDYTDKILMFEHENDLFERLFKEIEAYLHQQAEQYLKQADLCKDRAQLFKQEPCG
;
A
#
# COMPACT_ATOMS: atom_id res chain seq x y z
N MET A 1 3.41 3.37 3.21
CA MET A 1 4.67 2.80 2.65
C MET A 1 4.30 2.07 1.37
N ILE A 2 5.13 2.19 0.34
CA ILE A 2 5.01 1.43 -0.89
C ILE A 2 6.01 0.28 -0.83
N ILE A 3 5.56 -0.92 -1.15
CA ILE A 3 6.43 -2.09 -1.31
C ILE A 3 6.29 -2.56 -2.76
N TRP A 4 7.41 -2.85 -3.42
CA TRP A 4 7.44 -3.41 -4.77
C TRP A 4 8.18 -4.75 -4.75
N LEU A 5 7.51 -5.84 -5.14
CA LEU A 5 8.12 -7.15 -5.36
C LEU A 5 8.20 -7.48 -6.86
N ASP A 6 9.41 -7.54 -7.41
CA ASP A 6 9.65 -7.90 -8.81
C ASP A 6 10.97 -8.64 -8.98
N ALA A 7 10.96 -9.76 -9.70
CA ALA A 7 12.13 -10.61 -9.89
C ALA A 7 13.22 -9.87 -10.69
N ASN A 8 12.80 -8.96 -11.55
CA ASN A 8 13.64 -8.17 -12.43
C ASN A 8 13.83 -6.75 -11.89
N ALA A 9 13.63 -6.52 -10.58
CA ALA A 9 13.77 -5.20 -9.99
C ALA A 9 15.16 -4.58 -10.19
N ASN A 10 16.18 -5.43 -10.38
CA ASN A 10 17.57 -5.03 -10.57
C ASN A 10 17.98 -4.89 -12.05
N ASP A 11 17.21 -5.47 -12.97
CA ASP A 11 17.61 -5.61 -14.38
C ASP A 11 17.18 -4.43 -15.24
N ASP A 12 16.15 -3.71 -14.79
CA ASP A 12 15.64 -2.52 -15.46
C ASP A 12 15.42 -1.44 -14.41
N ILE A 13 16.33 -0.46 -14.41
CA ILE A 13 16.11 0.84 -13.80
C ILE A 13 15.08 1.53 -14.70
N SER A 14 13.83 1.05 -14.67
CA SER A 14 12.75 1.78 -15.30
C SER A 14 12.75 3.16 -14.67
N SER A 15 12.70 4.21 -15.50
CA SER A 15 12.85 5.59 -15.02
C SER A 15 11.89 5.92 -13.87
N PHE A 16 10.79 5.18 -13.75
CA PHE A 16 9.84 5.31 -12.67
C PHE A 16 10.31 4.66 -11.36
N ARG A 17 10.87 3.44 -11.35
CA ARG A 17 11.43 2.85 -10.12
C ARG A 17 12.46 3.77 -9.50
N THR A 18 13.30 4.35 -10.36
CA THR A 18 14.29 5.34 -9.96
C THR A 18 13.62 6.55 -9.34
N LYS A 19 12.66 7.18 -10.03
CA LYS A 19 11.92 8.34 -9.49
C LYS A 19 11.22 8.03 -8.17
N LEU A 20 10.54 6.89 -8.09
CA LEU A 20 9.84 6.45 -6.89
C LEU A 20 10.82 6.25 -5.73
N THR A 21 12.02 5.73 -6.00
CA THR A 21 13.03 5.48 -4.97
C THR A 21 13.84 6.72 -4.62
N GLU A 22 14.14 7.61 -5.58
CA GLU A 22 14.88 8.86 -5.37
C GLU A 22 14.06 9.86 -4.56
N ASP A 23 12.80 10.09 -4.95
CA ASP A 23 11.92 11.07 -4.30
C ASP A 23 11.30 10.56 -3.00
N SER A 24 11.30 9.24 -2.77
CA SER A 24 10.61 8.61 -1.63
C SER A 24 11.37 7.43 -1.01
N SER A 25 12.70 7.48 -1.02
CA SER A 25 13.61 6.40 -0.56
C SER A 25 13.27 5.83 0.82
N GLN A 26 12.79 6.66 1.75
CA GLN A 26 12.42 6.23 3.10
C GLN A 26 11.05 5.52 3.18
N HIS A 27 10.20 5.67 2.15
CA HIS A 27 8.83 5.17 2.11
C HIS A 27 8.59 4.10 1.05
N VAL A 28 9.62 3.74 0.28
CA VAL A 28 9.58 2.74 -0.79
C VAL A 28 10.56 1.62 -0.46
N LYS A 29 10.11 0.38 -0.53
CA LYS A 29 10.94 -0.82 -0.36
C LYS A 29 10.80 -1.73 -1.57
N ILE A 30 11.92 -2.11 -2.15
CA ILE A 30 11.97 -2.99 -3.31
C ILE A 30 12.52 -4.34 -2.89
N PHE A 31 11.88 -5.41 -3.34
CA PHE A 31 12.26 -6.79 -3.10
C PHE A 31 12.34 -7.54 -4.42
N VAL A 32 13.33 -8.42 -4.53
CA VAL A 32 13.43 -9.43 -5.61
C VAL A 32 13.08 -10.84 -5.10
N ASP A 33 13.21 -11.05 -3.79
CA ASP A 33 12.91 -12.32 -3.13
C ASP A 33 11.54 -12.27 -2.44
N ALA A 34 10.68 -13.22 -2.81
CA ALA A 34 9.32 -13.28 -2.30
C ALA A 34 9.25 -13.60 -0.79
N ASN A 35 10.15 -14.45 -0.28
CA ASN A 35 10.14 -14.85 1.13
C ASN A 35 10.53 -13.69 2.04
N GLN A 36 11.57 -12.94 1.65
CA GLN A 36 11.99 -11.73 2.34
C GLN A 36 10.88 -10.67 2.32
N CYS A 37 10.22 -10.48 1.17
CA CYS A 37 9.11 -9.54 1.03
C CYS A 37 7.93 -9.91 1.96
N VAL A 38 7.49 -11.18 1.93
CA VAL A 38 6.38 -11.67 2.78
C VAL A 38 6.74 -11.54 4.26
N THR A 39 7.95 -11.93 4.65
CA THR A 39 8.43 -11.80 6.03
C THR A 39 8.40 -10.34 6.47
N PHE A 40 8.87 -9.43 5.61
CA PHE A 40 8.85 -8.00 5.90
C PHE A 40 7.43 -7.48 6.07
N ILE A 41 6.52 -7.80 5.15
CA ILE A 41 5.10 -7.41 5.25
C ILE A 41 4.53 -7.91 6.58
N GLN A 42 4.64 -9.20 6.89
CA GLN A 42 4.03 -9.79 8.09
C GLN A 42 4.58 -9.22 9.41
N THR A 43 5.85 -8.82 9.43
CA THR A 43 6.51 -8.28 10.65
C THR A 43 6.35 -6.77 10.84
N ASN A 44 5.94 -6.02 9.80
CA ASN A 44 5.84 -4.56 9.83
C ASN A 44 4.38 -4.07 9.86
N ALA A 45 3.60 -4.56 10.84
CA ALA A 45 2.17 -4.26 10.96
C ALA A 45 1.84 -2.79 11.31
N ASN A 46 2.83 -2.00 11.76
CA ASN A 46 2.62 -0.62 12.22
C ASN A 46 2.49 0.40 11.08
N GLN A 47 2.72 0.00 9.82
CA GLN A 47 2.64 0.90 8.67
C GLN A 47 1.60 0.40 7.68
N LYS A 48 0.77 1.30 7.16
CA LYS A 48 -0.09 0.98 6.01
C LYS A 48 0.74 0.78 4.75
N ILE A 49 0.47 -0.32 4.06
CA ILE A 49 1.22 -0.80 2.89
C ILE A 49 0.37 -0.70 1.63
N PHE A 50 0.92 -0.05 0.61
CA PHE A 50 0.48 -0.14 -0.78
C PHE A 50 1.46 -1.10 -1.47
N PHE A 51 0.97 -2.27 -1.88
CA PHE A 51 1.84 -3.35 -2.33
C PHE A 51 1.74 -3.53 -3.84
N ILE A 52 2.85 -3.39 -4.54
CA ILE A 52 3.00 -3.65 -5.97
C ILE A 52 3.72 -4.99 -6.13
N LEU A 53 3.20 -5.89 -6.97
CA LEU A 53 3.90 -7.13 -7.31
C LEU A 53 3.75 -7.51 -8.78
N SER A 54 4.77 -8.18 -9.31
CA SER A 54 4.69 -8.81 -10.63
C SER A 54 3.69 -9.96 -10.63
N GLY A 55 2.96 -10.13 -11.73
CA GLY A 55 2.01 -11.23 -11.93
C GLY A 55 2.62 -12.63 -11.72
N SER A 56 3.92 -12.79 -11.97
CA SER A 56 4.67 -14.02 -11.72
C SER A 56 4.71 -14.45 -10.25
N PHE A 57 4.55 -13.51 -9.31
CA PHE A 57 4.48 -13.78 -7.88
C PHE A 57 3.05 -13.87 -7.34
N GLY A 58 2.07 -13.33 -8.07
CA GLY A 58 0.70 -13.14 -7.62
C GLY A 58 0.09 -14.35 -6.90
N SER A 59 -0.01 -15.47 -7.61
CA SER A 59 -0.67 -16.69 -7.08
C SER A 59 0.06 -17.35 -5.91
N LYS A 60 1.32 -17.00 -5.65
CA LYS A 60 2.12 -17.52 -4.54
C LYS A 60 2.13 -16.59 -3.33
N VAL A 61 2.15 -15.29 -3.57
CA VAL A 61 2.36 -14.27 -2.53
C VAL A 61 1.04 -13.75 -1.98
N VAL A 62 0.05 -13.45 -2.84
CA VAL A 62 -1.24 -12.88 -2.40
C VAL A 62 -1.92 -13.72 -1.32
N PRO A 63 -2.03 -15.06 -1.43
CA PRO A 63 -2.66 -15.86 -0.38
C PRO A 63 -1.98 -15.76 0.99
N LEU A 64 -0.67 -15.49 1.04
CA LEU A 64 0.11 -15.47 2.29
C LEU A 64 -0.03 -14.15 3.06
N ILE A 65 -0.49 -13.10 2.39
CA ILE A 65 -0.56 -11.75 2.94
C ILE A 65 -1.96 -11.15 2.87
N TYR A 66 -2.93 -11.84 2.25
CA TYR A 66 -4.27 -11.32 2.02
C TYR A 66 -4.96 -10.85 3.32
N ASP A 67 -4.77 -11.61 4.40
CA ASP A 67 -5.36 -11.32 5.71
C ASP A 67 -4.58 -10.27 6.52
N CYS A 68 -3.45 -9.76 6.02
CA CYS A 68 -2.72 -8.68 6.68
C CYS A 68 -3.53 -7.38 6.62
N GLU A 69 -4.09 -6.96 7.76
CA GLU A 69 -4.94 -5.76 7.87
C GLU A 69 -4.22 -4.45 7.52
N HIS A 70 -2.90 -4.42 7.67
CA HIS A 70 -2.07 -3.26 7.35
C HIS A 70 -1.79 -3.11 5.86
N ILE A 71 -2.16 -4.09 5.02
CA ILE A 71 -2.21 -3.91 3.57
C ILE A 71 -3.47 -3.13 3.22
N TYR A 72 -3.26 -1.97 2.59
CA TYR A 72 -4.33 -1.12 2.10
C TYR A 72 -4.86 -1.62 0.75
N GLN A 73 -3.96 -1.83 -0.21
CA GLN A 73 -4.29 -2.26 -1.57
C GLN A 73 -3.10 -3.01 -2.19
N ILE A 74 -3.42 -4.04 -2.99
CA ILE A 74 -2.46 -4.83 -3.76
C ILE A 74 -2.63 -4.50 -5.26
N PHE A 75 -1.53 -4.15 -5.93
CA PHE A 75 -1.44 -3.78 -7.34
C PHE A 75 -0.60 -4.82 -8.07
N ILE A 76 -1.19 -5.55 -9.00
CA ILE A 76 -0.51 -6.59 -9.76
C ILE A 76 -0.19 -6.06 -11.16
N TYR A 77 1.09 -5.97 -11.47
CA TYR A 77 1.56 -5.63 -12.82
C TYR A 77 1.90 -6.90 -13.58
N CYS A 78 1.24 -7.14 -14.71
CA CYS A 78 1.41 -8.38 -15.47
C CYS A 78 1.24 -8.17 -16.97
N SER A 79 1.84 -9.02 -17.80
CA SER A 79 1.68 -8.92 -19.25
C SER A 79 0.34 -9.44 -19.78
N SER A 80 -0.44 -10.12 -18.94
CA SER A 80 -1.76 -10.64 -19.32
C SER A 80 -2.61 -10.95 -18.08
N ILE A 81 -3.65 -10.15 -17.83
CA ILE A 81 -4.59 -10.32 -16.71
C ILE A 81 -5.32 -11.66 -16.82
N ALA A 82 -5.68 -12.06 -18.03
CA ALA A 82 -6.41 -13.30 -18.30
C ALA A 82 -5.70 -14.55 -17.74
N LYS A 83 -4.36 -14.54 -17.69
CA LYS A 83 -3.57 -15.66 -17.12
C LYS A 83 -3.71 -15.80 -15.61
N HIS A 84 -4.21 -14.78 -14.94
CA HIS A 84 -4.26 -14.71 -13.48
C HIS A 84 -5.70 -14.75 -12.93
N THR A 85 -6.72 -14.62 -13.77
CA THR A 85 -8.13 -14.55 -13.34
C THR A 85 -8.57 -15.72 -12.48
N SER A 86 -8.08 -16.94 -12.75
CA SER A 86 -8.54 -18.16 -12.07
C SER A 86 -8.24 -18.19 -10.57
N TRP A 87 -7.17 -17.53 -10.12
CA TRP A 87 -6.84 -17.43 -8.68
C TRP A 87 -7.17 -16.05 -8.11
N ALA A 88 -7.17 -15.02 -8.96
CA ALA A 88 -7.40 -13.63 -8.56
C ALA A 88 -8.83 -13.38 -8.07
N ILE A 89 -9.79 -14.14 -8.59
CA ILE A 89 -11.20 -14.02 -8.23
C ILE A 89 -11.46 -14.16 -6.72
N ASP A 90 -10.62 -14.92 -6.03
CA ASP A 90 -10.75 -15.15 -4.58
C ASP A 90 -10.27 -13.95 -3.73
N TYR A 91 -9.70 -12.92 -4.36
CA TYR A 91 -9.01 -11.81 -3.67
C TYR A 91 -9.44 -10.42 -4.17
N THR A 92 -10.55 -10.33 -4.93
CA THR A 92 -10.97 -9.12 -5.66
C THR A 92 -11.14 -7.87 -4.81
N ASP A 93 -11.39 -8.02 -3.51
CA ASP A 93 -11.60 -6.90 -2.60
C ASP A 93 -10.31 -6.09 -2.34
N LYS A 94 -9.14 -6.71 -2.50
CA LYS A 94 -7.84 -6.08 -2.22
C LYS A 94 -6.88 -6.07 -3.40
N ILE A 95 -7.23 -6.64 -4.55
CA ILE A 95 -6.35 -6.66 -5.72
C ILE A 95 -6.86 -5.75 -6.84
N LEU A 96 -5.91 -5.13 -7.53
CA LEU A 96 -6.12 -4.42 -8.78
C LEU A 96 -5.04 -4.88 -9.75
N MET A 97 -5.41 -5.24 -10.97
CA MET A 97 -4.49 -5.78 -11.96
C MET A 97 -4.35 -4.84 -13.15
N PHE A 98 -3.13 -4.69 -13.65
CA PHE A 98 -2.79 -3.78 -14.74
C PHE A 98 -1.83 -4.42 -15.73
N GLU A 99 -2.07 -4.19 -17.02
CA GLU A 99 -1.17 -4.57 -18.12
C GLU A 99 -0.26 -3.42 -18.57
N HIS A 100 -0.62 -2.20 -18.18
CA HIS A 100 0.10 -0.98 -18.53
C HIS A 100 0.58 -0.26 -17.28
N GLU A 101 1.83 0.16 -17.32
CA GLU A 101 2.53 0.81 -16.21
C GLU A 101 1.85 2.14 -15.81
N ASN A 102 1.43 2.95 -16.78
CA ASN A 102 0.76 4.23 -16.51
C ASN A 102 -0.56 4.06 -15.74
N ASP A 103 -1.38 3.08 -16.11
CA ASP A 103 -2.67 2.82 -15.46
C ASP A 103 -2.48 2.39 -14.01
N LEU A 104 -1.46 1.56 -13.77
CA LEU A 104 -1.07 1.14 -12.42
C LEU A 104 -0.71 2.37 -11.57
N PHE A 105 0.12 3.26 -12.09
CA PHE A 105 0.58 4.42 -11.34
C PHE A 105 -0.50 5.45 -11.09
N GLU A 106 -1.30 5.77 -12.11
CA GLU A 106 -2.45 6.66 -11.93
C GLU A 106 -3.34 6.14 -10.80
N ARG A 107 -3.64 4.83 -10.80
CA ARG A 107 -4.45 4.25 -9.74
C ARG A 107 -3.73 4.24 -8.40
N LEU A 108 -2.44 3.89 -8.34
CA LEU A 108 -1.65 3.89 -7.12
C LEU A 108 -1.66 5.26 -6.44
N PHE A 109 -1.37 6.33 -7.18
CA PHE A 109 -1.33 7.68 -6.64
C PHE A 109 -2.71 8.13 -6.17
N LYS A 110 -3.77 7.79 -6.91
CA LYS A 110 -5.14 8.08 -6.50
C LYS A 110 -5.52 7.40 -5.19
N GLU A 111 -5.13 6.14 -4.98
CA GLU A 111 -5.36 5.43 -3.72
C GLU A 111 -4.55 6.02 -2.56
N ILE A 112 -3.29 6.42 -2.82
CA ILE A 112 -2.47 7.12 -1.82
C ILE A 112 -3.10 8.45 -1.43
N GLU A 113 -3.55 9.24 -2.41
CA GLU A 113 -4.20 10.53 -2.17
C GLU A 113 -5.49 10.35 -1.36
N ALA A 114 -6.34 9.38 -1.73
CA ALA A 114 -7.56 9.07 -1.01
C ALA A 114 -7.29 8.69 0.45
N TYR A 115 -6.28 7.84 0.68
CA TYR A 115 -5.84 7.46 2.01
C TYR A 115 -5.37 8.66 2.83
N LEU A 116 -4.51 9.51 2.26
CA LEU A 116 -3.99 10.70 2.94
C LEU A 116 -5.12 11.69 3.28
N HIS A 117 -6.08 11.86 2.37
CA HIS A 117 -7.25 12.69 2.61
C HIS A 117 -8.09 12.15 3.79
N GLN A 118 -8.37 10.84 3.78
CA GLN A 118 -9.11 10.19 4.87
C GLN A 118 -8.39 10.33 6.22
N GLN A 119 -7.07 10.18 6.25
CA GLN A 119 -6.29 10.39 7.46
C GLN A 119 -6.38 11.83 7.95
N ALA A 120 -6.24 12.81 7.06
CA ALA A 120 -6.34 14.23 7.41
C ALA A 120 -7.69 14.56 8.04
N GLU A 121 -8.79 14.06 7.47
CA GLU A 121 -10.12 14.22 8.04
C GLU A 121 -10.25 13.60 9.44
N GLN A 122 -9.67 12.41 9.66
CA GLN A 122 -9.68 11.76 10.96
C GLN A 122 -8.91 12.58 12.00
N TYR A 123 -7.76 13.13 11.64
CA TYR A 123 -6.98 13.99 12.52
C TYR A 123 -7.72 15.28 12.86
N LEU A 124 -8.38 15.92 11.89
CA LEU A 124 -9.19 17.12 12.14
C LEU A 124 -10.33 16.84 13.13
N LYS A 125 -11.07 15.74 12.93
CA LYS A 125 -12.12 15.31 13.85
C LYS A 125 -11.59 15.07 15.27
N GLN A 126 -10.43 14.41 15.39
CA GLN A 126 -9.79 14.19 16.70
C GLN A 126 -9.33 15.50 17.35
N ALA A 127 -8.77 16.42 16.57
CA ALA A 127 -8.32 17.72 17.07
C ALA A 127 -9.50 18.55 17.61
N ASP A 128 -10.64 18.53 16.93
CA ASP A 128 -11.84 19.23 17.40
C ASP A 128 -12.41 18.61 18.68
N LEU A 129 -12.47 17.27 18.76
CA LEU A 129 -12.84 16.58 20.01
C LEU A 129 -11.91 16.94 21.19
N CYS A 130 -10.61 17.06 20.93
CA CYS A 130 -9.64 17.49 21.95
C CYS A 130 -9.86 18.94 22.38
N LYS A 131 -10.19 19.85 21.46
CA LYS A 131 -10.52 21.25 21.78
C LYS A 131 -11.77 21.33 22.65
N ASP A 132 -12.83 20.61 22.28
CA ASP A 132 -14.10 20.60 23.02
C ASP A 132 -13.89 20.10 24.45
N ARG A 133 -13.15 18.99 24.62
CA ARG A 133 -12.78 18.47 25.94
C ARG A 133 -11.99 19.49 26.76
N ALA A 134 -11.00 20.14 26.17
CA ALA A 134 -10.18 21.14 26.86
C ALA A 134 -11.00 22.36 27.30
N GLN A 135 -12.03 22.74 26.55
CA GLN A 135 -12.94 23.82 26.93
C GLN A 135 -13.82 23.42 28.13
N LEU A 136 -14.32 22.19 28.16
CA LEU A 136 -15.09 21.66 29.30
C LEU A 136 -14.25 21.68 30.59
N PHE A 137 -13.01 21.19 30.56
CA PHE A 137 -12.13 21.20 31.73
C PHE A 137 -11.79 22.60 32.25
N LYS A 138 -11.76 23.62 31.38
CA LYS A 138 -11.55 25.02 31.81
C LYS A 138 -12.77 25.64 32.49
N GLN A 139 -13.94 25.06 32.31
CA GLN A 139 -15.21 25.53 32.86
C GLN A 139 -15.61 24.82 34.16
N GLU A 140 -14.92 23.72 34.52
CA GLU A 140 -15.12 23.07 35.81
C GLU A 140 -14.50 23.91 36.94
N PRO A 141 -15.27 24.29 37.98
CA PRO A 141 -14.72 25.04 39.11
C PRO A 141 -13.71 24.17 39.86
N CYS A 142 -12.55 24.74 40.19
CA CYS A 142 -11.61 24.12 41.13
C CYS A 142 -12.33 23.92 42.47
N GLY A 143 -12.63 22.67 42.81
CA GLY A 143 -13.12 22.27 44.13
C GLY A 143 -12.04 22.42 45.21
#